data_AF-A0AAC9GIJ7-F1
#
_entry.id   AF-A0AAC9GIJ7-F1
#
_cell.length_a   1.000
_cell.length_b   1.000
_cell.length_c   1.000
_cell.angle_alpha   90.00
_cell.angle_beta   90.00
_cell.angle_gamma   90.00
#
_symmetry.space_group_name_H-M   'P 1'
#
loop_
_entity.id
_entity.type
_entity.pdbx_description
1 polymer ?
#
loop_
_entity_poly.entity_id
_entity_poly.type
_entity_poly.pdbx_seq_one_letter_code
_entity_poly.pdbx_strand_id
1 'polypeptide(L)'
;MESIQHLISNWIPIKLIEKENEVYFEWIYFSDIPFADPFFEETIAKCRSHNYNSKLFKLISTAENLIEWSNELEFVPLKGFVFHISRCGSTMLSQCLATSSENIVVSEAPIVDQILRSDAFDADTKSVLLKSVIRLLGQKRSPEQKNLIIKLDAWSIFEASYLRSVFPKIPFALLYRNPGEVLRSHQKMAGMHMIPNLIPSSVLFLELLLKKFKR
;
A
#
# COMPACT_ATOMS: atom_id res chain seq x y z
N MET A 1 10.03 19.25 -26.91
CA MET A 1 8.93 18.28 -27.04
C MET A 1 8.16 18.34 -25.74
N GLU A 2 7.02 19.04 -25.73
CA GLU A 2 6.10 18.98 -24.60
C GLU A 2 5.65 17.53 -24.47
N SER A 3 6.04 16.87 -23.38
CA SER A 3 5.51 15.54 -23.07
C SER A 3 4.00 15.69 -22.94
N ILE A 4 3.24 15.03 -23.81
CA ILE A 4 1.79 14.92 -23.64
C ILE A 4 1.59 14.29 -22.27
N GLN A 5 1.18 15.10 -21.30
CA GLN A 5 0.96 14.65 -19.94
C GLN A 5 -0.21 13.67 -20.00
N HIS A 6 0.08 12.40 -19.73
CA HIS A 6 -0.92 11.35 -19.82
C HIS A 6 -2.13 11.71 -18.93
N LEU A 7 -3.36 11.37 -19.34
CA LEU A 7 -4.60 11.85 -18.69
C LEU A 7 -4.68 11.53 -17.19
N ILE A 8 -4.00 10.45 -16.78
CA ILE A 8 -3.89 9.92 -15.41
C ILE A 8 -2.57 10.31 -14.72
N SER A 9 -1.83 11.28 -15.26
CA SER A 9 -0.66 11.83 -14.57
C SER A 9 -1.07 12.34 -13.19
N ASN A 10 -0.30 11.99 -12.16
CA ASN A 10 -0.57 12.32 -10.75
C ASN A 10 -1.86 11.73 -10.18
N TRP A 11 -2.55 10.83 -10.88
CA TRP A 11 -3.66 10.07 -10.30
C TRP A 11 -3.14 8.77 -9.71
N ILE A 12 -3.54 8.49 -8.46
CA ILE A 12 -3.10 7.30 -7.72
C ILE A 12 -4.34 6.50 -7.30
N PRO A 13 -4.37 5.17 -7.49
CA PRO A 13 -5.44 4.34 -6.98
C PRO A 13 -5.30 4.24 -5.46
N ILE A 14 -6.37 4.53 -4.73
CA ILE A 14 -6.35 4.59 -3.26
C ILE A 14 -7.20 3.52 -2.60
N LYS A 15 -8.18 2.97 -3.32
CA LYS A 15 -9.14 2.03 -2.75
C LYS A 15 -9.73 1.11 -3.80
N LEU A 16 -9.85 -0.16 -3.45
CA LEU A 16 -10.59 -1.18 -4.16
C LEU A 16 -12.04 -1.21 -3.65
N ILE A 17 -12.99 -1.28 -4.57
CA ILE A 17 -14.43 -1.29 -4.32
C ILE A 17 -15.01 -2.51 -5.01
N GLU A 18 -15.60 -3.43 -4.24
CA GLU A 18 -16.34 -4.57 -4.76
C GLU A 18 -17.83 -4.23 -4.77
N LYS A 19 -18.48 -4.32 -5.93
CA LYS A 19 -19.91 -4.04 -6.08
C LYS A 19 -20.52 -4.95 -7.14
N GLU A 20 -21.60 -5.64 -6.79
CA GLU A 20 -22.39 -6.45 -7.75
C GLU A 20 -21.53 -7.48 -8.54
N ASN A 21 -20.57 -8.13 -7.86
CA ASN A 21 -19.55 -9.04 -8.41
C ASN A 21 -18.49 -8.41 -9.33
N GLU A 22 -18.50 -7.10 -9.48
CA GLU A 22 -17.47 -6.35 -10.20
C GLU A 22 -16.50 -5.68 -9.24
N VAL A 23 -15.26 -5.50 -9.67
CA VAL A 23 -14.23 -4.80 -8.89
C VAL A 23 -13.80 -3.52 -9.57
N TYR A 24 -13.82 -2.44 -8.79
CA TYR A 24 -13.46 -1.10 -9.23
C TYR A 24 -12.35 -0.51 -8.35
N PHE A 25 -11.67 0.48 -8.90
CA PHE A 25 -10.62 1.22 -8.21
C PHE A 25 -11.00 2.69 -8.12
N GLU A 26 -11.05 3.24 -6.91
CA GLU A 26 -11.19 4.67 -6.65
C GLU A 26 -9.82 5.33 -6.70
N TRP A 27 -9.76 6.45 -7.41
CA TRP A 27 -8.54 7.23 -7.61
C TRP A 27 -8.63 8.61 -6.97
N ILE A 28 -7.48 9.17 -6.64
CA ILE A 28 -7.36 10.56 -6.21
C ILE A 28 -6.22 11.25 -6.94
N TYR A 29 -6.39 12.55 -7.23
CA TYR A 29 -5.36 13.36 -7.85
C TYR A 29 -4.41 13.91 -6.77
N PHE A 30 -3.11 13.65 -6.92
CA PHE A 30 -2.09 14.06 -5.96
C PHE A 30 -1.50 15.44 -6.25
N SER A 31 -1.64 15.97 -7.48
CA SER A 31 -0.87 17.13 -7.93
C SER A 31 0.62 16.95 -7.54
N ASP A 32 1.18 17.90 -6.79
CA ASP A 32 2.58 17.92 -6.36
C ASP A 32 2.78 17.41 -4.93
N ILE A 33 1.74 16.84 -4.30
CA ILE A 33 1.83 16.35 -2.91
C ILE A 33 2.72 15.11 -2.89
N PRO A 34 3.87 15.13 -2.19
CA PRO A 34 4.76 13.99 -2.12
C PRO A 34 4.23 12.91 -1.16
N PHE A 35 4.71 11.67 -1.30
CA PHE A 35 4.55 10.63 -0.27
C PHE A 35 5.54 10.89 0.87
N ALA A 36 5.27 11.93 1.66
CA ALA A 36 6.13 12.35 2.76
C ALA A 36 5.56 11.97 4.14
N ASP A 37 4.29 11.59 4.23
CA ASP A 37 3.64 11.35 5.52
C ASP A 37 3.98 9.98 6.12
N PRO A 38 3.92 9.86 7.46
CA PRO A 38 4.06 8.59 8.18
C PRO A 38 3.19 7.44 7.65
N PHE A 39 1.99 7.77 7.15
CA PHE A 39 0.98 6.84 6.65
C PHE A 39 0.28 7.39 5.40
N PHE A 40 -0.09 6.49 4.49
CA PHE A 40 -0.72 6.84 3.22
C PHE A 40 -2.05 7.60 3.40
N GLU A 41 -2.85 7.22 4.40
CA GLU A 41 -4.12 7.89 4.71
C GLU A 41 -3.95 9.37 5.08
N GLU A 42 -2.83 9.74 5.71
CA GLU A 42 -2.55 11.14 6.01
C GLU A 42 -2.26 11.94 4.73
N THR A 43 -1.53 11.34 3.79
CA THR A 43 -1.31 11.94 2.47
C THR A 43 -2.62 12.05 1.69
N ILE A 44 -3.49 11.02 1.71
CA ILE A 44 -4.83 11.10 1.10
C ILE A 44 -5.64 12.23 1.73
N ALA A 45 -5.64 12.37 3.06
CA ALA A 45 -6.39 13.41 3.75
C ALA A 45 -5.99 14.80 3.28
N LYS A 46 -4.68 15.04 3.09
CA LYS A 46 -4.17 16.28 2.47
C LYS A 46 -4.68 16.45 1.05
N CYS A 47 -4.55 15.42 0.20
CA CYS A 47 -5.06 15.47 -1.17
C CYS A 47 -6.55 15.83 -1.21
N ARG A 48 -7.38 15.22 -0.36
CA ARG A 48 -8.83 15.49 -0.25
C ARG A 48 -9.16 16.90 0.20
N SER A 49 -8.28 17.53 0.99
CA SER A 49 -8.48 18.90 1.49
C SER A 49 -8.33 19.98 0.40
N HIS A 50 -7.75 19.64 -0.74
CA HIS A 50 -7.57 20.59 -1.85
C HIS A 50 -8.78 20.65 -2.79
N ASN A 51 -9.04 21.86 -3.31
CA ASN A 51 -10.19 22.18 -4.18
C ASN A 51 -10.34 21.26 -5.41
N TYR A 52 -9.23 20.79 -5.99
CA TYR A 52 -9.27 19.91 -7.17
C TYR A 52 -9.83 18.51 -6.86
N ASN A 53 -9.81 18.08 -5.59
CA ASN A 53 -10.43 16.82 -5.12
C ASN A 53 -11.73 17.03 -4.34
N SER A 54 -12.20 18.28 -4.19
CA SER A 54 -13.44 18.59 -3.46
C SER A 54 -14.72 18.37 -4.28
N LYS A 55 -14.62 17.82 -5.49
CA LYS A 55 -15.76 17.55 -6.37
C LYS A 55 -16.62 16.40 -5.82
N LEU A 56 -17.92 16.44 -6.12
CA LEU A 56 -18.85 15.36 -5.76
C LEU A 56 -18.53 14.02 -6.45
N PHE A 57 -17.92 14.07 -7.63
CA PHE A 57 -17.63 12.89 -8.44
C PHE A 57 -16.21 12.38 -8.18
N LYS A 58 -16.10 11.07 -8.00
CA LYS A 58 -14.84 10.36 -7.85
C LYS A 58 -14.46 9.70 -9.17
N LEU A 59 -13.16 9.68 -9.48
CA LEU A 59 -12.66 8.88 -10.59
C LEU A 59 -12.64 7.40 -10.17
N ILE A 60 -13.31 6.57 -10.95
CA ILE A 60 -13.39 5.13 -10.76
C ILE A 60 -12.94 4.43 -12.06
N SER A 61 -12.16 3.36 -11.94
CA SER A 61 -11.74 2.53 -13.08
C SER A 61 -12.05 1.06 -12.84
N THR A 62 -12.11 0.28 -13.92
CA THR A 62 -12.08 -1.19 -13.84
C THR A 62 -10.66 -1.70 -13.62
N ALA A 63 -10.51 -3.02 -13.42
CA ALA A 63 -9.22 -3.69 -13.35
C ALA A 63 -8.43 -3.58 -14.67
N GLU A 64 -9.10 -3.72 -15.81
CA GLU A 64 -8.47 -3.65 -17.14
C GLU A 64 -7.89 -2.25 -17.38
N ASN A 65 -8.68 -1.21 -17.12
CA ASN A 65 -8.22 0.17 -17.23
C ASN A 65 -7.01 0.42 -16.34
N LEU A 66 -7.04 -0.03 -15.08
CA LEU A 66 -5.91 0.14 -14.16
C LEU A 66 -4.64 -0.51 -14.70
N ILE A 67 -4.75 -1.70 -15.29
CA ILE A 67 -3.62 -2.43 -15.86
C ILE A 67 -3.06 -1.71 -17.08
N GLU A 68 -3.92 -1.32 -18.02
CA GLU A 68 -3.55 -0.59 -19.24
C GLU A 68 -2.80 0.69 -18.90
N TRP A 69 -3.43 1.53 -18.09
CA TRP A 69 -2.94 2.81 -17.58
C TRP A 69 -1.60 2.71 -16.86
N SER A 70 -1.37 1.62 -16.13
CA SER A 70 -0.08 1.40 -15.44
C SER A 70 1.11 1.21 -16.39
N ASN A 71 0.87 0.86 -17.66
CA ASN A 71 1.91 0.67 -18.67
C ASN A 71 2.23 1.95 -19.46
N GLU A 72 1.36 2.96 -19.41
CA GLU A 72 1.49 4.20 -20.18
C GLU A 72 2.29 5.29 -19.45
N LEU A 73 2.55 5.10 -18.17
CA LEU A 73 3.21 6.08 -17.30
C LEU A 73 4.69 5.76 -17.10
N GLU A 74 5.52 6.80 -16.98
CA GLU A 74 6.88 6.65 -16.46
C GLU A 74 6.82 6.36 -14.95
N PHE A 75 7.48 5.30 -14.51
CA PHE A 75 7.55 4.90 -13.11
C PHE A 75 8.99 4.59 -12.71
N VAL A 76 9.30 4.77 -11.43
CA VAL A 76 10.59 4.42 -10.85
C VAL A 76 10.60 2.96 -10.41
N PRO A 77 11.74 2.25 -10.49
CA PRO A 77 11.81 0.85 -10.10
C PRO A 77 11.57 0.65 -8.60
N LEU A 78 10.82 -0.40 -8.25
CA LEU A 78 10.72 -0.91 -6.89
C LEU A 78 12.08 -1.42 -6.42
N LYS A 79 12.58 -0.88 -5.30
CA LYS A 79 13.86 -1.22 -4.68
C LYS A 79 13.73 -2.08 -3.43
N GLY A 80 12.56 -2.14 -2.81
CA GLY A 80 12.36 -3.01 -1.66
C GLY A 80 10.99 -2.90 -1.02
N PHE A 81 10.64 -3.96 -0.29
CA PHE A 81 9.52 -3.96 0.64
C PHE A 81 10.03 -3.91 2.08
N VAL A 82 9.38 -3.10 2.91
CA VAL A 82 9.61 -3.05 4.36
C VAL A 82 8.40 -3.67 5.05
N PHE A 83 8.60 -4.86 5.59
CA PHE A 83 7.68 -5.55 6.49
C PHE A 83 7.95 -5.10 7.93
N HIS A 84 6.94 -5.19 8.78
CA HIS A 84 7.09 -4.85 10.19
C HIS A 84 6.07 -5.58 11.06
N ILE A 85 6.36 -5.68 12.35
CA ILE A 85 5.48 -6.35 13.34
C ILE A 85 4.68 -5.37 14.20
N SER A 86 4.37 -4.18 13.67
CA SER A 86 3.83 -3.03 14.44
C SER A 86 4.78 -2.52 15.56
N ARG A 87 4.68 -1.22 15.92
CA ARG A 87 5.40 -0.57 17.06
C ARG A 87 6.92 -0.84 17.17
N CYS A 88 7.58 -1.16 16.07
CA CYS A 88 9.00 -1.51 15.99
C CYS A 88 9.89 -0.40 15.41
N GLY A 89 9.33 0.79 15.18
CA GLY A 89 10.04 1.91 14.55
C GLY A 89 9.95 1.95 13.03
N SER A 90 9.02 1.20 12.42
CA SER A 90 8.86 1.15 10.95
C SER A 90 8.51 2.51 10.35
N THR A 91 7.71 3.31 11.05
CA THR A 91 7.41 4.70 10.68
C THR A 91 8.65 5.59 10.74
N MET A 92 9.53 5.44 11.74
CA MET A 92 10.78 6.21 11.80
C MET A 92 11.67 5.86 10.60
N LEU A 93 11.82 4.56 10.29
CA LEU A 93 12.58 4.10 9.13
C LEU A 93 12.04 4.67 7.82
N SER A 94 10.72 4.60 7.59
CA SER A 94 10.13 5.12 6.34
C SER A 94 10.30 6.64 6.23
N GLN A 95 10.15 7.38 7.33
CA GLN A 95 10.37 8.83 7.36
C GLN A 95 11.84 9.21 7.10
N CYS A 96 12.81 8.46 7.65
CA CYS A 96 14.22 8.66 7.33
C CYS A 96 14.53 8.39 5.85
N LEU A 97 13.91 7.36 5.24
CA LEU A 97 14.10 7.08 3.82
C LEU A 97 13.48 8.15 2.92
N ALA A 98 12.37 8.75 3.36
CA ALA A 98 11.64 9.78 2.64
C ALA A 98 12.33 11.16 2.63
N THR A 99 13.40 11.37 3.42
CA THR A 99 14.15 12.64 3.40
C THR A 99 14.97 12.84 2.12
N SER A 100 15.26 11.77 1.38
CA SER A 100 15.92 11.83 0.08
C SER A 100 14.90 12.10 -1.02
N SER A 101 15.13 13.12 -1.84
CA SER A 101 14.31 13.41 -3.03
C SER A 101 14.37 12.31 -4.10
N GLU A 102 15.37 11.42 -4.03
CA GLU A 102 15.48 10.28 -4.94
C GLU A 102 14.49 9.16 -4.62
N ASN A 103 13.91 9.16 -3.41
CA ASN A 103 13.08 8.08 -2.92
C ASN A 103 11.60 8.47 -2.92
N ILE A 104 10.80 7.60 -3.53
CA ILE A 104 9.36 7.52 -3.32
C ILE A 104 9.14 6.49 -2.23
N VAL A 105 8.73 6.91 -1.03
CA VAL A 105 8.45 6.01 0.09
C VAL A 105 6.96 5.96 0.37
N VAL A 106 6.32 4.86 -0.02
CA VAL A 106 4.89 4.66 0.19
C VAL A 106 4.68 3.86 1.46
N SER A 107 3.97 4.45 2.43
CA SER A 107 3.77 3.87 3.76
C SER A 107 2.36 3.36 3.97
N GLU A 108 2.19 2.04 3.99
CA GLU A 108 0.92 1.35 4.33
C GLU A 108 -0.23 1.75 3.39
N ALA A 109 0.02 1.72 2.08
CA ALA A 109 -1.01 1.99 1.07
C ALA A 109 -2.12 0.92 1.13
N PRO A 110 -3.37 1.28 1.50
CA PRO A 110 -4.44 0.30 1.71
C PRO A 110 -4.75 -0.52 0.47
N ILE A 111 -4.57 0.08 -0.72
CA ILE A 111 -4.85 -0.59 -1.98
C ILE A 111 -4.02 -1.87 -2.19
N VAL A 112 -2.79 -1.90 -1.69
CA VAL A 112 -1.91 -3.09 -1.79
C VAL A 112 -2.49 -4.22 -0.94
N ASP A 113 -2.86 -3.91 0.30
CA ASP A 113 -3.44 -4.88 1.23
C ASP A 113 -4.82 -5.36 0.79
N GLN A 114 -5.64 -4.47 0.23
CA GLN A 114 -6.96 -4.81 -0.33
C GLN A 114 -6.84 -5.79 -1.50
N ILE A 115 -5.88 -5.59 -2.42
CA ILE A 115 -5.65 -6.55 -3.51
C ILE A 115 -5.13 -7.89 -2.97
N LEU A 116 -4.21 -7.86 -1.99
CA LEU A 116 -3.69 -9.07 -1.37
C LEU A 116 -4.81 -9.92 -0.75
N ARG A 117 -5.72 -9.28 -0.02
CA ARG A 117 -6.81 -9.92 0.73
C ARG A 117 -8.09 -10.20 -0.05
N SER A 118 -8.28 -9.59 -1.23
CA SER A 118 -9.49 -9.79 -2.01
C SER A 118 -9.55 -11.23 -2.56
N ASP A 119 -10.70 -11.86 -2.39
CA ASP A 119 -11.04 -13.17 -2.96
C ASP A 119 -11.68 -13.03 -4.36
N ALA A 120 -11.87 -11.79 -4.84
CA ALA A 120 -12.45 -11.51 -6.15
C ALA A 120 -11.53 -11.83 -7.33
N PHE A 121 -10.25 -12.12 -7.07
CA PHE A 121 -9.23 -12.36 -8.09
C PHE A 121 -8.53 -13.70 -7.89
N ASP A 122 -8.28 -14.40 -9.00
CA ASP A 122 -7.32 -15.49 -9.01
C ASP A 122 -5.88 -14.98 -8.79
N ALA A 123 -4.95 -15.91 -8.57
CA ALA A 123 -3.56 -15.58 -8.25
C ALA A 123 -2.83 -14.83 -9.37
N ASP A 124 -3.18 -15.12 -10.64
CA ASP A 124 -2.53 -14.50 -11.80
C ASP A 124 -3.00 -13.04 -11.95
N THR A 125 -4.31 -12.81 -11.88
CA THR A 125 -4.92 -11.47 -11.93
C THR A 125 -4.44 -10.63 -10.75
N LYS A 126 -4.41 -11.21 -9.53
CA LYS A 126 -3.87 -10.55 -8.34
C LYS A 126 -2.40 -10.16 -8.52
N SER A 127 -1.59 -11.00 -9.14
CA SER A 127 -0.17 -10.72 -9.42
C SER A 127 0.01 -9.58 -10.42
N VAL A 128 -0.84 -9.53 -11.46
CA VAL A 128 -0.83 -8.46 -12.46
C VAL A 128 -1.27 -7.14 -11.82
N LEU A 129 -2.37 -7.14 -11.08
CA LEU A 129 -2.88 -5.96 -10.38
C LEU A 129 -1.88 -5.39 -9.38
N LEU A 130 -1.20 -6.23 -8.60
CA LEU A 130 -0.14 -5.77 -7.70
C LEU A 130 1.00 -5.08 -8.43
N LYS A 131 1.48 -5.65 -9.54
CA LYS A 131 2.52 -5.02 -10.36
C LYS A 131 2.04 -3.69 -10.92
N SER A 132 0.81 -3.61 -11.40
CA SER A 132 0.21 -2.39 -11.93
C SER A 132 0.06 -1.30 -10.87
N VAL A 133 -0.49 -1.63 -9.70
CA VAL A 133 -0.59 -0.69 -8.58
C VAL A 133 0.78 -0.22 -8.10
N ILE A 134 1.77 -1.10 -8.03
CA ILE A 134 3.13 -0.73 -7.63
C ILE A 134 3.76 0.25 -8.64
N ARG A 135 3.52 0.07 -9.94
CA ARG A 135 3.96 1.04 -10.96
C ARG A 135 3.27 2.39 -10.78
N LEU A 136 1.97 2.39 -10.52
CA LEU A 136 1.20 3.61 -10.31
C LEU A 136 1.64 4.36 -9.03
N LEU A 137 1.87 3.64 -7.94
CA LEU A 137 2.44 4.19 -6.71
C LEU A 137 3.86 4.74 -6.92
N GLY A 138 4.62 4.13 -7.84
CA GLY A 138 5.95 4.55 -8.27
C GLY A 138 5.96 5.54 -9.43
N GLN A 139 4.81 6.12 -9.80
CA GLN A 139 4.76 7.10 -10.88
C GLN A 139 5.78 8.21 -10.64
N LYS A 140 6.61 8.47 -11.65
CA LYS A 140 7.65 9.49 -11.57
C LYS A 140 7.03 10.86 -11.77
N ARG A 141 7.04 11.66 -10.71
CA ARG A 141 6.46 13.01 -10.65
C ARG A 141 7.50 14.12 -10.55
N SER A 142 8.77 13.77 -10.27
CA SER A 142 9.91 14.67 -10.46
C SER A 142 11.13 13.96 -11.05
N PRO A 143 12.05 14.69 -11.72
CA PRO A 143 13.25 14.11 -12.34
C PRO A 143 14.19 13.41 -11.35
N GLU A 144 14.22 13.85 -10.09
CA GLU A 144 15.13 13.34 -9.05
C GLU A 144 14.74 11.94 -8.58
N GLN A 145 13.47 11.57 -8.71
CA GLN A 145 12.94 10.29 -8.22
C GLN A 145 13.52 9.12 -9.01
N LYS A 146 14.11 8.17 -8.28
CA LYS A 146 14.83 7.00 -8.84
C LYS A 146 14.44 5.68 -8.18
N ASN A 147 13.91 5.71 -6.96
CA ASN A 147 13.71 4.53 -6.14
C ASN A 147 12.29 4.51 -5.56
N LEU A 148 11.56 3.41 -5.73
CA LEU A 148 10.32 3.16 -4.99
C LEU A 148 10.59 2.20 -3.84
N ILE A 149 10.14 2.56 -2.65
CA ILE A 149 10.20 1.72 -1.44
C ILE A 149 8.79 1.66 -0.86
N ILE A 150 8.29 0.45 -0.61
CA ILE A 150 6.96 0.25 -0.05
C ILE A 150 7.08 -0.33 1.34
N LYS A 151 6.71 0.45 2.35
CA LYS A 151 6.42 -0.08 3.69
C LYS A 151 5.02 -0.65 3.66
N LEU A 152 4.91 -1.96 3.84
CA LEU A 152 3.63 -2.67 3.86
C LEU A 152 2.97 -2.53 5.22
N ASP A 153 1.66 -2.78 5.29
CA ASP A 153 0.94 -2.93 6.55
C ASP A 153 1.53 -4.09 7.39
N ALA A 154 1.37 -4.02 8.72
CA ALA A 154 1.96 -5.01 9.63
C ALA A 154 1.50 -6.44 9.33
N TRP A 155 0.27 -6.60 8.85
CA TRP A 155 -0.34 -7.89 8.58
C TRP A 155 0.06 -8.48 7.23
N SER A 156 0.60 -7.68 6.32
CA SER A 156 1.11 -8.17 5.03
C SER A 156 2.29 -9.14 5.20
N ILE A 157 2.87 -9.28 6.41
CA ILE A 157 3.87 -10.30 6.71
C ILE A 157 3.37 -11.73 6.44
N PHE A 158 2.07 -11.99 6.59
CA PHE A 158 1.48 -13.31 6.28
C PHE A 158 1.46 -13.60 4.78
N GLU A 159 1.49 -12.55 3.95
CA GLU A 159 1.53 -12.62 2.49
C GLU A 159 2.96 -12.61 1.92
N ALA A 160 3.99 -12.66 2.78
CA ALA A 160 5.39 -12.55 2.35
C ALA A 160 5.79 -13.65 1.34
N SER A 161 5.29 -14.87 1.51
CA SER A 161 5.55 -15.98 0.56
C SER A 161 4.96 -15.72 -0.82
N TYR A 162 3.73 -15.20 -0.87
CA TYR A 162 3.08 -14.81 -2.12
C TYR A 162 3.79 -13.61 -2.76
N LEU A 163 4.06 -12.55 -2.00
CA LEU A 163 4.82 -11.41 -2.51
C LEU A 163 6.21 -11.82 -3.04
N ARG A 164 6.86 -12.83 -2.43
CA ARG A 164 8.15 -13.37 -2.91
C ARG A 164 7.99 -14.08 -4.26
N SER A 165 6.89 -14.79 -4.51
CA SER A 165 6.64 -15.41 -5.81
C SER A 165 6.40 -14.36 -6.90
N VAL A 166 5.71 -13.26 -6.58
CA VAL A 166 5.45 -12.15 -7.51
C VAL A 166 6.72 -11.32 -7.78
N PHE A 167 7.55 -11.10 -6.74
CA PHE A 167 8.73 -10.23 -6.76
C PHE A 167 10.02 -10.96 -6.32
N PRO A 168 10.50 -11.95 -7.09
CA PRO A 168 11.58 -12.85 -6.64
C PRO A 168 12.90 -12.14 -6.38
N LYS A 169 13.22 -11.09 -7.16
CA LYS A 169 14.48 -10.35 -7.08
C LYS A 169 14.44 -9.13 -6.15
N ILE A 170 13.27 -8.77 -5.61
CA ILE A 170 13.13 -7.55 -4.80
C ILE A 170 13.57 -7.84 -3.35
N PRO A 171 14.43 -7.01 -2.75
CA PRO A 171 14.80 -7.13 -1.34
C PRO A 171 13.60 -6.96 -0.41
N PHE A 172 13.46 -7.87 0.56
CA PHE A 172 12.47 -7.75 1.65
C PHE A 172 13.24 -7.48 2.94
N ALA A 173 12.90 -6.39 3.62
CA ALA A 173 13.43 -6.06 4.94
C ALA A 173 12.31 -6.26 5.97
N LEU A 174 12.57 -7.01 7.04
CA LEU A 174 11.65 -7.12 8.17
C LEU A 174 12.20 -6.31 9.34
N LEU A 175 11.48 -5.28 9.75
CA LEU A 175 11.80 -4.55 10.97
C LEU A 175 11.16 -5.25 12.18
N TYR A 176 12.02 -5.68 13.10
CA TYR A 176 11.66 -6.43 14.28
C TYR A 176 12.02 -5.68 15.55
N ARG A 177 11.20 -5.85 16.58
CA ARG A 177 11.44 -5.40 17.94
C ARG A 177 11.01 -6.52 18.89
N ASN A 178 11.61 -6.58 20.08
CA ASN A 178 11.19 -7.54 21.09
C ASN A 178 9.65 -7.49 21.30
N PRO A 179 8.91 -8.61 21.15
CA PRO A 179 7.46 -8.64 21.24
C PRO A 179 6.92 -8.14 22.58
N GLY A 180 7.64 -8.38 23.68
CA GLY A 180 7.27 -7.82 24.99
C GLY A 180 7.27 -6.30 24.99
N GLU A 181 8.19 -5.66 24.28
CA GLU A 181 8.21 -4.20 24.13
C GLU A 181 7.12 -3.69 23.18
N VAL A 182 6.82 -4.44 22.11
CA VAL A 182 5.71 -4.14 21.20
C VAL A 182 4.37 -4.17 21.95
N LEU A 183 4.13 -5.23 22.73
CA LEU A 183 2.95 -5.37 23.57
C LEU A 183 2.88 -4.26 24.62
N ARG A 184 3.99 -3.96 25.31
CA ARG A 184 4.05 -2.83 26.25
C ARG A 184 3.74 -1.50 25.58
N SER A 185 4.19 -1.29 24.34
CA SER A 185 3.84 -0.09 23.59
C SER A 185 2.36 -0.03 23.26
N HIS A 186 1.75 -1.15 22.86
CA HIS A 186 0.31 -1.21 22.59
C HIS A 186 -0.54 -1.04 23.86
N GLN A 187 -0.06 -1.52 25.02
CA GLN A 187 -0.71 -1.28 26.32
C GLN A 187 -0.72 0.21 26.70
N LYS A 188 0.34 0.95 26.37
CA LYS A 188 0.39 2.40 26.61
C LYS A 188 -0.50 3.19 25.66
N MET A 189 -0.55 2.77 24.40
CA MET A 189 -1.36 3.39 23.35
C MET A 189 -1.73 2.30 22.34
N ALA A 190 -3.00 1.92 22.33
CA ALA A 190 -3.50 0.92 21.40
C ALA A 190 -3.33 1.43 19.96
N GLY A 191 -2.75 0.61 19.10
CA GLY A 191 -2.66 0.91 17.67
C GLY A 191 -3.84 0.28 16.93
N MET A 192 -4.05 0.65 15.67
CA MET A 192 -5.15 0.09 14.86
C MET A 192 -5.13 -1.43 14.79
N HIS A 193 -3.94 -2.04 14.78
CA HIS A 193 -3.75 -3.50 14.80
C HIS A 193 -4.32 -4.21 16.05
N MET A 194 -4.72 -3.47 17.07
CA MET A 194 -5.34 -4.00 18.30
C MET A 194 -6.86 -3.90 18.30
N ILE A 195 -7.48 -3.31 17.26
CA ILE A 195 -8.94 -3.14 17.17
C ILE A 195 -9.56 -4.48 16.79
N PRO A 196 -10.44 -5.07 17.64
CA PRO A 196 -11.13 -6.31 17.31
C PRO A 196 -11.96 -6.17 16.02
N ASN A 197 -11.97 -7.21 15.19
CA ASN A 197 -12.72 -7.29 13.92
C ASN A 197 -12.30 -6.31 12.82
N LEU A 198 -11.26 -5.49 13.02
CA LEU A 198 -10.71 -4.68 11.92
C LEU A 198 -10.04 -5.55 10.85
N ILE A 199 -9.68 -6.78 11.21
CA ILE A 199 -8.98 -7.73 10.36
C ILE A 199 -9.79 -9.02 10.32
N PRO A 200 -9.94 -9.65 9.14
CA PRO A 200 -10.61 -10.93 9.02
C PRO A 200 -10.02 -11.96 9.98
N SER A 201 -10.90 -12.77 10.59
CA SER A 201 -10.50 -13.86 11.49
C SER A 201 -9.62 -14.91 10.82
N SER A 202 -9.53 -14.95 9.49
CA SER A 202 -8.62 -15.81 8.74
C SER A 202 -7.15 -15.39 8.89
N VAL A 203 -6.87 -14.10 9.13
CA VAL A 203 -5.51 -13.57 9.33
C VAL A 203 -5.09 -13.68 10.80
N LEU A 204 -6.04 -13.50 11.74
CA LEU A 204 -5.80 -13.84 13.13
C LEU A 204 -5.76 -15.37 13.22
N PHE A 205 -4.61 -15.95 13.56
CA PHE A 205 -4.43 -17.37 13.90
C PHE A 205 -5.29 -17.88 15.10
N LEU A 206 -6.42 -17.25 15.41
CA LEU A 206 -7.39 -17.64 16.42
C LEU A 206 -7.95 -19.05 16.16
N GLU A 207 -8.08 -19.50 14.92
CA GLU A 207 -8.53 -20.88 14.65
C GLU A 207 -7.56 -21.94 15.18
N LEU A 208 -6.25 -21.71 15.11
CA LEU A 208 -5.25 -22.65 15.66
C LEU A 208 -5.13 -22.55 17.19
N LEU A 209 -5.34 -21.36 17.77
CA LEU A 209 -5.34 -21.18 19.22
C LEU A 209 -6.58 -21.79 19.87
N LEU A 210 -7.78 -21.59 19.30
CA LEU A 210 -9.02 -22.15 19.85
C LEU A 210 -9.08 -23.69 19.77
N LYS A 211 -8.40 -24.31 18.78
CA LYS A 211 -8.23 -25.77 18.74
C LYS A 211 -7.26 -26.29 19.80
N LYS A 212 -6.29 -25.48 20.25
CA LYS A 212 -5.33 -25.85 21.31
C LYS A 212 -5.87 -25.66 22.73
N PHE A 213 -6.87 -24.81 22.94
CA PHE A 213 -7.52 -24.60 24.25
C PHE A 213 -8.78 -25.47 24.46
N LYS A 214 -9.09 -26.37 23.52
CA LYS A 214 -10.17 -27.38 23.64
C LYS A 214 -9.66 -28.81 23.91
N ARG A 215 -8.47 -28.95 24.50
CA ARG A 215 -8.01 -30.22 25.08
C ARG A 215 -7.71 -30.06 26.55
#